data_AF-A0A8H6I024-F1
#
_entry.id   AF-A0A8H6I024-F1
#
_cell.length_a   1.000
_cell.length_b   1.000
_cell.length_c   1.000
_cell.angle_alpha   90.00
_cell.angle_beta   90.00
_cell.angle_gamma   90.00
#
_symmetry.space_group_name_H-M   'P 1'
#
loop_
_entity.id
_entity.type
_entity.pdbx_description
1 polymer ?
#
loop_
_entity_poly.entity_id
_entity_poly.type
_entity_poly.pdbx_seq_one_letter_code
_entity_poly.pdbx_strand_id
1 'polypeptide(L)'
;WGPADGPCCTIGDFRLDLTKPPADKWNSSAKKVFTLAFLDRDDPELAALKPTKEDVGRLFVSNFRATRSKMLWAQLEPADKEEEKQVRRRQERKRWLYFRRVRAAERSQKTNRHLGLLGALGIDGMSTDASDHNTGTGRPIFRIMNKLWRHPNATGCLRTLDGLHRDSRFRPLRRNTQGAHPHDRILSSLPSTSPPVPGLPSGLYNPKWLGLQTDAIREYLEIIESGPYDFSHPAEIDE
;
A
#
# COMPACT_ATOMS: atom_id res chain seq x y z
N TRP A 1 17.47 33.85 8.49
CA TRP A 1 18.68 33.43 7.76
C TRP A 1 18.42 33.57 6.28
N GLY A 2 19.22 34.37 5.57
CA GLY A 2 19.23 34.49 4.13
C GLY A 2 20.45 33.76 3.52
N PRO A 3 20.34 33.17 2.31
CA PRO A 3 21.48 32.51 1.65
C PRO A 3 22.68 33.43 1.36
N ALA A 4 22.46 34.74 1.34
CA ALA A 4 23.51 35.75 1.12
C ALA A 4 24.40 35.95 2.36
N ASP A 5 23.94 35.55 3.55
CA ASP A 5 24.63 35.76 4.82
C ASP A 5 25.68 34.67 5.13
N GLY A 6 25.96 33.78 4.16
CA GLY A 6 26.81 32.60 4.34
C GLY A 6 26.03 31.35 4.77
N PRO A 7 26.72 30.25 5.13
CA PRO A 7 26.06 29.01 5.56
C PRO A 7 25.20 29.22 6.80
N CYS A 8 24.10 28.46 6.94
CA CYS A 8 23.15 28.66 8.05
C CYS A 8 23.69 28.21 9.41
N CYS A 9 24.66 27.32 9.39
CA CYS A 9 25.37 26.77 10.55
C CYS A 9 26.76 26.33 10.08
N THR A 10 27.63 26.04 11.03
CA THR A 10 28.91 25.36 10.84
C THR A 10 28.80 23.90 11.25
N ILE A 11 29.91 23.15 11.15
CA ILE A 11 29.94 21.77 11.65
C ILE A 11 29.92 21.72 13.19
N GLY A 12 30.48 22.73 13.88
CA GLY A 12 30.56 22.76 15.34
C GLY A 12 29.24 23.10 16.03
N ASP A 13 28.36 23.83 15.35
CA ASP A 13 27.01 24.21 15.81
C ASP A 13 25.92 23.65 14.89
N PHE A 14 26.18 22.49 14.27
CA PHE A 14 25.32 21.90 13.27
C PHE A 14 23.89 21.64 13.81
N ARG A 15 22.89 22.25 13.17
CA ARG A 15 21.47 22.12 13.55
C ARG A 15 20.56 21.99 12.35
N LEU A 16 19.52 21.19 12.52
CA LEU A 16 18.44 20.99 11.56
C LEU A 16 17.14 21.61 12.07
N ASP A 17 16.39 22.25 11.17
CA ASP A 17 15.04 22.70 11.47
C ASP A 17 14.05 21.61 11.03
N LEU A 18 13.74 20.68 11.94
CA LEU A 18 12.82 19.56 11.67
C LEU A 18 11.35 19.99 11.56
N THR A 19 11.01 21.23 11.90
CA THR A 19 9.65 21.75 11.70
C THR A 19 9.36 21.96 10.22
N LYS A 20 10.39 22.30 9.44
CA LYS A 20 10.32 22.60 8.01
C LYS A 20 10.70 21.41 7.12
N PRO A 21 10.31 21.41 5.84
CA PRO A 21 10.74 20.38 4.89
C PRO A 21 12.25 20.45 4.63
N PRO A 22 12.87 19.35 4.16
CA PRO A 22 14.31 19.30 3.85
C PRO A 22 14.71 20.28 2.73
N ALA A 23 13.76 20.68 1.87
CA ALA A 23 13.98 21.63 0.80
C ALA A 23 13.87 23.09 1.26
N ASP A 24 13.52 23.36 2.52
CA ASP A 24 13.55 24.71 3.06
C ASP A 24 14.96 25.31 2.94
N LYS A 25 15.04 26.64 2.83
CA LYS A 25 16.30 27.36 2.66
C LYS A 25 17.31 26.98 3.76
N TRP A 26 16.90 26.96 5.03
CA TRP A 26 17.77 26.60 6.15
C TRP A 26 18.31 25.19 6.00
N ASN A 27 17.42 24.20 5.84
CA ASN A 27 17.80 22.79 5.75
C ASN A 27 18.63 22.47 4.50
N SER A 28 18.38 23.18 3.40
CA SER A 28 19.18 23.06 2.18
C SER A 28 20.61 23.57 2.37
N SER A 29 20.79 24.61 3.19
CA SER A 29 22.11 25.13 3.57
C SER A 29 22.82 24.18 4.53
N ALA A 30 22.14 23.71 5.59
CA ALA A 30 22.66 22.71 6.52
C ALA A 30 23.08 21.41 5.79
N LYS A 31 22.28 20.95 4.83
CA LYS A 31 22.64 19.81 3.95
C LYS A 31 24.00 20.02 3.28
N LYS A 32 24.26 21.21 2.73
CA LYS A 32 25.55 21.51 2.06
C LYS A 32 26.71 21.45 3.05
N VAL A 33 26.55 22.05 4.23
CA VAL A 33 27.54 22.03 5.32
C VAL A 33 27.85 20.59 5.72
N PHE A 34 26.81 19.78 5.98
CA PHE A 34 26.97 18.37 6.32
C PHE A 34 27.66 17.59 5.21
N THR A 35 27.24 17.78 3.96
CA THR A 35 27.77 16.98 2.84
C THR A 35 29.25 17.25 2.61
N LEU A 36 29.67 18.52 2.69
CA LEU A 36 31.08 18.89 2.58
C LEU A 36 31.88 18.31 3.74
N ALA A 37 31.44 18.56 4.98
CA ALA A 37 32.14 18.04 6.16
C ALA A 37 32.19 16.51 6.22
N PHE A 38 31.16 15.82 5.72
CA PHE A 38 31.12 14.36 5.66
C PHE A 38 32.11 13.81 4.65
N LEU A 39 32.23 14.42 3.47
CA LEU A 39 33.16 14.00 2.42
C LEU A 39 34.62 14.34 2.74
N ASP A 40 34.86 15.41 3.51
CA ASP A 40 36.21 15.83 3.93
C ASP A 40 36.75 15.02 5.12
N ARG A 41 35.97 14.08 5.68
CA ARG A 41 36.43 13.21 6.77
C ARG A 41 37.50 12.24 6.27
N ASP A 42 38.59 12.16 7.02
CA ASP A 42 39.60 11.11 6.86
C ASP A 42 39.08 9.80 7.47
N ASP A 43 38.27 9.10 6.69
CA ASP A 43 37.64 7.83 7.06
C ASP A 43 37.97 6.76 5.99
N PRO A 44 38.73 5.71 6.34
CA PRO A 44 39.16 4.68 5.40
C PRO A 44 37.99 3.94 4.71
N GLU A 45 36.86 3.75 5.41
CA GLU A 45 35.68 3.08 4.84
C GLU A 45 34.99 3.99 3.82
N LEU A 46 34.91 5.29 4.14
CA LEU A 46 34.36 6.29 3.23
C LEU A 46 35.22 6.45 1.97
N ALA A 47 36.55 6.46 2.14
CA ALA A 47 37.52 6.54 1.06
C ALA A 47 37.44 5.33 0.11
N ALA A 48 37.17 4.14 0.64
CA ALA A 48 36.94 2.93 -0.16
C ALA A 48 35.63 3.02 -0.98
N LEU A 49 34.57 3.57 -0.39
CA LEU A 49 33.26 3.72 -1.02
C LEU A 49 33.21 4.82 -2.09
N LYS A 50 34.04 5.86 -1.96
CA LYS A 50 34.10 7.03 -2.88
C LYS A 50 32.72 7.62 -3.21
N PRO A 51 31.86 7.92 -2.20
CA PRO A 51 30.52 8.40 -2.49
C PRO A 51 30.55 9.80 -3.11
N THR A 52 29.62 10.06 -4.02
CA THR A 52 29.47 11.40 -4.61
C THR A 52 28.73 12.34 -3.66
N LYS A 53 28.84 13.66 -3.93
CA LYS A 53 28.06 14.69 -3.23
C LYS A 53 26.56 14.45 -3.35
N GLU A 54 26.12 13.97 -4.50
CA GLU A 54 24.73 13.64 -4.81
C GLU A 54 24.26 12.43 -3.97
N ASP A 55 25.08 11.41 -3.81
CA ASP A 55 24.76 10.22 -2.99
C ASP A 55 24.56 10.59 -1.53
N VAL A 56 25.55 11.27 -0.94
CA VAL A 56 25.48 11.76 0.45
C VAL A 56 24.29 12.70 0.60
N GLY A 57 24.06 13.56 -0.40
CA GLY A 57 22.93 14.48 -0.41
C GLY A 57 21.57 13.78 -0.46
N ARG A 58 21.44 12.66 -1.18
CA ARG A 58 20.22 11.84 -1.21
C ARG A 58 19.99 11.13 0.12
N LEU A 59 21.04 10.51 0.66
CA LEU A 59 21.00 9.84 1.97
C LEU A 59 20.63 10.82 3.10
N PHE A 60 21.20 12.02 3.08
CA PHE A 60 20.86 13.08 4.02
C PHE A 60 19.37 13.40 3.99
N VAL A 61 18.78 13.62 2.80
CA VAL A 61 17.35 13.95 2.67
C VAL A 61 16.48 12.78 3.12
N SER A 62 16.88 11.54 2.82
CA SER A 62 16.20 10.33 3.30
C SER A 62 16.19 10.27 4.83
N ASN A 63 17.37 10.42 5.45
CA ASN A 63 17.51 10.41 6.90
C ASN A 63 16.77 11.57 7.58
N PHE A 64 16.83 12.77 6.99
CA PHE A 64 16.07 13.94 7.46
C PHE A 64 14.57 13.65 7.50
N ARG A 65 14.01 13.10 6.41
CA ARG A 65 12.60 12.73 6.33
C ARG A 65 12.24 11.70 7.40
N ALA A 66 13.06 10.66 7.57
CA ALA A 66 12.85 9.65 8.60
C ALA A 66 12.86 10.24 10.02
N THR A 67 13.84 11.08 10.33
CA THR A 67 13.97 11.75 11.63
C THR A 67 12.79 12.70 11.89
N ARG A 68 12.41 13.50 10.90
CA ARG A 68 11.23 14.38 10.98
C ARG A 68 9.95 13.57 11.20
N SER A 69 9.74 12.49 10.44
CA SER A 69 8.60 11.59 10.64
C SER A 69 8.58 11.00 12.05
N LYS A 70 9.73 10.60 12.62
CA LYS A 70 9.80 10.13 14.01
C LYS A 70 9.46 11.22 15.03
N MET A 71 9.93 12.45 14.81
CA MET A 71 9.61 13.59 15.68
C MET A 71 8.12 13.91 15.65
N LEU A 72 7.54 14.04 14.45
CA LEU A 72 6.11 14.29 14.28
C LEU A 72 5.30 13.15 14.90
N TRP A 73 5.70 11.90 14.66
CA TRP A 73 5.08 10.73 15.28
C TRP A 73 5.15 10.77 16.80
N ALA A 74 6.25 11.22 17.41
CA ALA A 74 6.37 11.32 18.85
C ALA A 74 5.37 12.34 19.43
N GLN A 75 5.12 13.44 18.71
CA GLN A 75 4.21 14.53 19.08
C GLN A 75 2.72 14.19 18.90
N LEU A 76 2.38 13.16 18.12
CA LEU A 76 0.98 12.74 17.95
C LEU A 76 0.38 12.25 19.27
N GLU A 77 -0.91 12.53 19.47
CA GLU A 77 -1.66 11.98 20.59
C GLU A 77 -1.78 10.45 20.48
N PRO A 78 -1.96 9.71 21.60
CA PRO A 78 -2.11 8.26 21.56
C PRO A 78 -3.24 7.78 20.64
N ALA A 79 -4.34 8.54 20.56
CA ALA A 79 -5.48 8.24 19.69
C ALA A 79 -5.08 8.31 18.20
N ASP A 80 -4.42 9.40 17.78
CA ASP A 80 -3.98 9.60 16.40
C ASP A 80 -2.94 8.55 15.98
N LYS A 81 -2.00 8.23 16.88
CA LYS A 81 -1.02 7.15 16.67
C LYS A 81 -1.72 5.82 16.40
N GLU A 82 -2.78 5.52 17.14
CA GLU A 82 -3.51 4.28 16.96
C GLU A 82 -4.31 4.28 15.65
N GLU A 83 -4.93 5.40 15.29
CA GLU A 83 -5.59 5.56 14.00
C GLU A 83 -4.62 5.36 12.82
N GLU A 84 -3.45 6.01 12.84
CA GLU A 84 -2.46 5.87 11.77
C GLU A 84 -1.89 4.44 11.71
N LYS A 85 -1.66 3.79 12.87
CA LYS A 85 -1.33 2.36 12.92
C LYS A 85 -2.44 1.50 12.32
N GLN A 86 -3.70 1.82 12.57
CA GLN A 86 -4.84 1.09 11.99
C GLN A 86 -4.93 1.29 10.47
N VAL A 87 -4.73 2.51 9.97
CA VAL A 87 -4.63 2.80 8.53
C VAL A 87 -3.50 1.99 7.91
N ARG A 88 -2.29 2.03 8.48
CA ARG A 88 -1.13 1.29 7.97
C ARG A 88 -1.36 -0.22 7.96
N ARG A 89 -1.90 -0.78 9.05
CA ARG A 89 -2.26 -2.21 9.12
C ARG A 89 -3.31 -2.57 8.06
N ARG A 90 -4.32 -1.71 7.82
CA ARG A 90 -5.31 -1.93 6.76
C ARG A 90 -4.67 -1.95 5.38
N GLN A 91 -3.77 -1.01 5.08
CA GLN A 91 -3.08 -0.95 3.79
C GLN A 91 -2.16 -2.16 3.58
N GLU A 92 -1.40 -2.54 4.59
CA GLU A 92 -0.53 -3.72 4.53
C GLU A 92 -1.35 -4.99 4.29
N ARG A 93 -2.51 -5.14 4.94
CA ARG A 93 -3.44 -6.26 4.68
C ARG A 93 -3.95 -6.27 3.23
N LYS A 94 -4.34 -5.11 2.67
CA LYS A 94 -4.76 -5.02 1.26
C LYS A 94 -3.62 -5.43 0.33
N ARG A 95 -2.41 -4.95 0.59
CA ARG A 95 -1.21 -5.27 -0.17
C ARG A 95 -0.94 -6.78 -0.16
N TRP A 96 -0.96 -7.41 1.02
CA TRP A 96 -0.80 -8.86 1.12
C TRP A 96 -1.92 -9.64 0.43
N LEU A 97 -3.17 -9.17 0.54
CA LEU A 97 -4.30 -9.79 -0.13
C LEU A 97 -4.14 -9.78 -1.65
N TYR A 98 -3.69 -8.65 -2.20
CA TYR A 98 -3.36 -8.51 -3.61
C TYR A 98 -2.30 -9.55 -4.05
N PHE A 99 -1.12 -9.54 -3.42
CA PHE A 99 -0.03 -10.46 -3.80
C PHE A 99 -0.41 -11.92 -3.62
N ARG A 100 -1.21 -12.24 -2.61
CA ARG A 100 -1.71 -13.58 -2.38
C ARG A 100 -2.59 -14.06 -3.53
N ARG A 101 -3.47 -13.20 -4.05
CA ARG A 101 -4.34 -13.50 -5.19
C ARG A 101 -3.57 -13.60 -6.49
N VAL A 102 -2.57 -12.73 -6.71
CA VAL A 102 -1.63 -12.85 -7.84
C VAL A 102 -0.95 -14.22 -7.83
N ARG A 103 -0.35 -14.60 -6.69
CA ARG A 103 0.28 -15.92 -6.55
C ARG A 103 -0.70 -17.08 -6.71
N ALA A 104 -1.97 -16.91 -6.34
CA ALA A 104 -2.99 -17.94 -6.55
C ALA A 104 -3.35 -18.08 -8.05
N ALA A 105 -3.45 -16.96 -8.76
CA ALA A 105 -3.71 -16.92 -10.19
C ALA A 105 -2.55 -17.48 -11.02
N GLU A 106 -1.29 -17.21 -10.64
CA GLU A 106 -0.10 -17.70 -11.34
C GLU A 106 0.06 -19.22 -11.35
N ARG A 107 -0.51 -19.91 -10.36
CA ARG A 107 -0.28 -21.36 -10.15
C ARG A 107 -0.94 -22.26 -11.19
N SER A 108 -1.98 -21.80 -11.87
CA SER A 108 -2.73 -22.60 -12.82
C SER A 108 -3.01 -21.81 -14.08
N GLN A 109 -2.82 -22.44 -15.24
CA GLN A 109 -3.15 -21.84 -16.52
C GLN A 109 -4.64 -21.45 -16.60
N LYS A 110 -5.51 -22.18 -15.87
CA LYS A 110 -6.96 -21.92 -15.79
C LYS A 110 -7.28 -20.59 -15.11
N THR A 111 -6.46 -20.13 -14.16
CA THR A 111 -6.64 -18.90 -13.38
C THR A 111 -5.70 -17.76 -13.78
N ASN A 112 -4.63 -18.06 -14.51
CA ASN A 112 -3.65 -17.08 -14.99
C ASN A 112 -4.29 -15.97 -15.85
N ARG A 113 -5.38 -16.29 -16.58
CA ARG A 113 -6.17 -15.28 -17.32
C ARG A 113 -6.61 -14.08 -16.45
N HIS A 114 -6.77 -14.27 -15.14
CA HIS A 114 -7.19 -13.21 -14.21
C HIS A 114 -6.05 -12.30 -13.74
N LEU A 115 -4.81 -12.50 -14.19
CA LEU A 115 -3.71 -11.59 -13.88
C LEU A 115 -3.94 -10.18 -14.44
N GLY A 116 -4.56 -10.05 -15.62
CA GLY A 116 -4.93 -8.75 -16.18
C GLY A 116 -5.95 -8.02 -15.29
N LEU A 117 -6.97 -8.74 -14.81
CA LEU A 117 -7.95 -8.21 -13.85
C LEU A 117 -7.29 -7.79 -12.54
N LEU A 118 -6.36 -8.59 -12.02
CA LEU A 118 -5.65 -8.26 -10.78
C LEU A 118 -4.75 -7.04 -10.96
N GLY A 119 -4.00 -6.98 -12.07
CA GLY A 119 -3.14 -5.86 -12.41
C GLY A 119 -3.93 -4.55 -12.54
N ALA A 120 -5.09 -4.59 -13.19
CA ALA A 120 -5.98 -3.43 -13.31
C ALA A 120 -6.53 -2.99 -11.93
N LEU A 121 -7.07 -3.92 -11.14
CA LEU A 121 -7.61 -3.60 -9.81
C LEU A 121 -6.56 -3.11 -8.81
N GLY A 122 -5.34 -3.64 -8.91
CA GLY A 122 -4.24 -3.33 -8.00
C GLY A 122 -4.57 -3.56 -6.52
N ILE A 123 -3.83 -2.89 -5.64
CA ILE A 123 -4.03 -2.95 -4.18
C ILE A 123 -5.34 -2.25 -3.79
N ASP A 124 -5.71 -1.18 -4.48
CA ASP A 124 -6.87 -0.35 -4.16
C ASP A 124 -8.21 -1.03 -4.48
N GLY A 125 -8.21 -1.94 -5.46
CA GLY A 125 -9.33 -2.81 -5.79
C GLY A 125 -9.56 -3.92 -4.77
N MET A 126 -8.64 -4.15 -3.83
CA MET A 126 -8.79 -5.16 -2.78
C MET A 126 -9.79 -4.71 -1.70
N SER A 127 -10.50 -5.67 -1.11
CA SER A 127 -11.49 -5.37 -0.07
C SER A 127 -10.82 -4.94 1.22
N THR A 128 -11.33 -3.88 1.83
CA THR A 128 -10.98 -3.48 3.19
C THR A 128 -11.70 -4.40 4.15
N ASP A 129 -10.97 -5.00 5.09
CA ASP A 129 -11.56 -5.71 6.21
C ASP A 129 -11.74 -4.75 7.38
N ALA A 130 -12.98 -4.62 7.86
CA ALA A 130 -13.24 -4.07 9.17
C ALA A 130 -13.00 -5.20 10.19
N SER A 131 -12.08 -4.97 11.12
CA SER A 131 -11.83 -5.88 12.24
C SER A 131 -12.85 -5.60 13.33
N ASP A 132 -13.73 -6.56 13.57
CA ASP A 132 -14.62 -6.50 14.73
C ASP A 132 -13.93 -7.20 15.90
N HIS A 133 -13.26 -6.42 16.76
CA HIS A 133 -12.58 -6.95 17.93
C HIS A 133 -13.55 -7.27 19.09
N ASN A 134 -14.85 -7.06 18.89
CA ASN A 134 -15.86 -7.11 19.95
C ASN A 134 -16.76 -8.35 19.89
N THR A 135 -16.26 -9.45 19.32
CA THR A 135 -16.94 -10.73 19.40
C THR A 135 -16.26 -11.54 20.50
N GLY A 136 -16.92 -11.73 21.65
CA GLY A 136 -16.43 -12.45 22.83
C GLY A 136 -16.05 -13.93 22.61
N THR A 137 -15.91 -14.36 21.35
CA THR A 137 -15.56 -15.68 20.85
C THR A 137 -14.05 -15.88 20.63
N GLY A 138 -13.20 -14.95 21.05
CA GLY A 138 -11.74 -15.10 21.09
C GLY A 138 -11.01 -15.13 19.73
N ARG A 139 -11.73 -15.31 18.61
CA ARG A 139 -11.17 -15.26 17.25
C ARG A 139 -11.64 -13.99 16.53
N PRO A 140 -10.73 -13.16 16.01
CA PRO A 140 -11.12 -11.97 15.26
C PRO A 140 -11.76 -12.37 13.93
N ILE A 141 -13.01 -11.93 13.72
CA ILE A 141 -13.74 -12.08 12.46
C ILE A 141 -13.55 -10.80 11.64
N PHE A 142 -13.17 -10.97 10.38
CA PHE A 142 -13.02 -9.85 9.46
C PHE A 142 -14.25 -9.71 8.58
N ARG A 143 -14.88 -8.53 8.59
CA ARG A 143 -16.04 -8.24 7.76
C ARG A 143 -15.58 -7.63 6.43
N ILE A 144 -15.87 -8.34 5.34
CA ILE A 144 -15.58 -7.88 3.97
C ILE A 144 -16.62 -6.84 3.58
N MET A 145 -16.19 -5.60 3.39
CA MET A 145 -17.06 -4.51 2.94
C MET A 145 -17.31 -4.60 1.42
N ASN A 146 -18.55 -4.43 0.99
CA ASN A 146 -18.91 -4.53 -0.43
C ASN A 146 -18.52 -3.26 -1.20
N LYS A 147 -17.79 -3.39 -2.32
CA LYS A 147 -17.45 -2.26 -3.20
C LYS A 147 -18.52 -2.12 -4.26
N LEU A 148 -19.44 -1.16 -4.10
CA LEU A 148 -20.58 -0.97 -5.01
C LEU A 148 -20.16 -0.74 -6.47
N TRP A 149 -19.02 -0.07 -6.66
CA TRP A 149 -18.46 0.23 -7.97
C TRP A 149 -17.86 -0.98 -8.69
N ARG A 150 -17.47 -2.04 -7.96
CA ARG A 150 -16.77 -3.19 -8.55
C ARG A 150 -17.78 -4.18 -9.11
N HIS A 151 -17.50 -4.72 -10.29
CA HIS A 151 -18.38 -5.71 -10.92
C HIS A 151 -18.66 -6.89 -9.95
N PRO A 152 -19.93 -7.32 -9.76
CA PRO A 152 -20.28 -8.41 -8.84
C PRO A 152 -19.51 -9.70 -9.14
N ASN A 153 -19.38 -10.07 -10.42
CA ASN A 153 -18.64 -11.27 -10.83
C ASN A 153 -17.13 -11.15 -10.55
N ALA A 154 -16.56 -9.94 -10.53
CA ALA A 154 -15.17 -9.74 -10.09
C ALA A 154 -15.03 -10.11 -8.61
N THR A 155 -16.03 -9.79 -7.78
CA THR A 155 -16.02 -10.20 -6.36
C THR A 155 -16.08 -11.72 -6.21
N GLY A 156 -16.87 -12.41 -7.04
CA GLY A 156 -16.89 -13.88 -7.12
C GLY A 156 -15.51 -14.45 -7.48
N CYS A 157 -14.92 -13.97 -8.58
CA CYS A 157 -13.59 -14.39 -9.03
C CYS A 157 -12.50 -14.19 -7.97
N LEU A 158 -12.46 -13.04 -7.31
CA LEU A 158 -11.50 -12.77 -6.24
C LEU A 158 -11.67 -13.72 -5.04
N ARG A 159 -12.88 -14.24 -4.78
CA ARG A 159 -13.14 -15.23 -3.73
C ARG A 159 -12.68 -16.62 -4.14
N THR A 160 -12.89 -17.01 -5.40
CA THR A 160 -12.35 -18.27 -5.94
C THR A 160 -10.83 -18.31 -5.80
N LEU A 161 -10.14 -17.20 -6.12
CA LEU A 161 -8.68 -17.08 -5.90
C LEU A 161 -8.28 -17.15 -4.41
N ASP A 162 -9.10 -16.61 -3.51
CA ASP A 162 -8.88 -16.73 -2.07
C ASP A 162 -9.05 -18.20 -1.60
N GLY A 163 -10.01 -18.94 -2.16
CA GLY A 163 -10.22 -20.38 -1.95
C GLY A 163 -9.02 -21.21 -2.37
N LEU A 164 -8.59 -21.06 -3.62
CA LEU A 164 -7.38 -21.71 -4.15
C LEU A 164 -6.13 -21.47 -3.30
N HIS A 165 -5.98 -20.25 -2.77
CA HIS A 165 -4.90 -19.98 -1.83
C HIS A 165 -5.07 -20.76 -0.53
N ARG A 166 -6.27 -20.81 0.05
CA ARG A 166 -6.58 -21.56 1.26
C ARG A 166 -6.26 -23.05 1.05
N ASP A 167 -6.75 -23.66 -0.01
CA ASP A 167 -6.61 -25.11 -0.24
C ASP A 167 -5.16 -25.51 -0.44
N SER A 168 -4.37 -24.65 -1.09
CA SER A 168 -2.92 -24.87 -1.23
C SER A 168 -2.17 -24.96 0.10
N ARG A 169 -2.73 -24.43 1.19
CA ARG A 169 -2.14 -24.51 2.54
C ARG A 169 -2.56 -25.77 3.31
N PHE A 170 -3.67 -26.40 2.95
CA PHE A 170 -4.24 -27.52 3.67
C PHE A 170 -4.15 -28.87 2.92
N ARG A 171 -3.42 -28.94 1.79
CA ARG A 171 -3.20 -30.20 1.07
C ARG A 171 -2.50 -31.25 1.96
N PRO A 172 -2.92 -32.54 1.91
CA PRO A 172 -2.49 -33.59 2.84
C PRO A 172 -0.97 -33.85 2.85
N LEU A 173 -0.26 -33.52 1.77
CA LEU A 173 1.20 -33.67 1.65
C LEU A 173 2.01 -32.52 2.27
N ARG A 174 1.37 -31.40 2.65
CA ARG A 174 2.05 -30.24 3.24
C ARG A 174 1.67 -30.13 4.71
N ARG A 175 2.66 -30.29 5.60
CA ARG A 175 2.51 -29.95 7.02
C ARG A 175 2.01 -28.51 7.10
N ASN A 176 0.94 -28.29 7.86
CA ASN A 176 0.42 -26.97 8.20
C ASN A 176 1.61 -26.05 8.55
N THR A 177 1.88 -25.06 7.70
CA THR A 177 3.05 -24.20 7.87
C THR A 177 2.93 -23.45 9.19
N GLN A 178 4.00 -23.40 9.99
CA GLN A 178 4.06 -22.57 11.19
C GLN A 178 3.67 -21.12 10.87
N GLY A 179 2.70 -20.57 11.59
CA GLY A 179 2.20 -19.20 11.39
C GLY A 179 0.71 -19.05 11.67
N ALA A 180 0.21 -17.81 11.55
CA ALA A 180 -1.21 -17.53 11.74
C ALA A 180 -2.07 -18.12 10.60
N HIS A 181 -3.07 -18.91 10.97
CA HIS A 181 -4.08 -19.42 10.06
C HIS A 181 -4.81 -18.28 9.35
N PRO A 182 -5.31 -18.50 8.11
CA PRO A 182 -6.17 -17.50 7.49
C PRO A 182 -7.40 -17.29 8.37
N HIS A 183 -7.65 -16.04 8.75
CA HIS A 183 -8.84 -15.68 9.52
C HIS A 183 -10.11 -15.85 8.68
N ASP A 184 -11.21 -16.17 9.37
CA ASP A 184 -12.52 -16.23 8.75
C ASP A 184 -12.96 -14.82 8.34
N ARG A 185 -13.43 -14.72 7.10
CA ARG A 185 -13.89 -13.47 6.50
C ARG A 185 -15.35 -13.63 6.11
N ILE A 186 -16.23 -12.82 6.70
CA ILE A 186 -17.67 -12.86 6.47
C ILE A 186 -18.07 -11.65 5.63
N LEU A 187 -18.97 -11.83 4.67
CA LEU A 187 -19.50 -10.71 3.89
C LEU A 187 -20.30 -9.78 4.79
N SER A 188 -19.96 -8.49 4.77
CA SER A 188 -20.78 -7.47 5.39
C SER A 188 -21.86 -6.99 4.42
N SER A 189 -23.03 -6.65 4.96
CA SER A 189 -24.03 -5.85 4.24
C SER A 189 -23.60 -4.39 4.05
N LEU A 190 -22.57 -3.94 4.77
CA LEU A 190 -22.14 -2.55 4.74
C LEU A 190 -21.33 -2.25 3.46
N PRO A 191 -21.66 -1.14 2.76
CA PRO A 191 -20.88 -0.68 1.62
C PRO A 191 -19.51 -0.15 2.08
N SER A 192 -18.50 -0.40 1.26
CA SER A 192 -17.18 0.17 1.43
C SER A 192 -17.21 1.64 1.05
N THR A 193 -16.61 2.49 1.89
CA THR A 193 -16.35 3.91 1.60
C THR A 193 -15.10 4.12 0.75
N SER A 194 -14.38 3.06 0.38
CA SER A 194 -13.17 3.20 -0.45
C SER A 194 -13.54 3.66 -1.86
N PRO A 195 -12.81 4.65 -2.41
CA PRO A 195 -13.11 5.19 -3.72
C PRO A 195 -13.01 4.13 -4.82
N PRO A 196 -13.67 4.37 -5.97
CA PRO A 196 -13.44 3.61 -7.19
C PRO A 196 -11.99 3.77 -7.65
N VAL A 197 -11.43 2.72 -8.25
CA VAL A 197 -10.10 2.77 -8.86
C VAL A 197 -10.25 3.45 -10.22
N PRO A 198 -9.51 4.54 -10.52
CA PRO A 198 -9.51 5.16 -11.85
C PRO A 198 -8.69 4.33 -12.86
N GLY A 199 -8.94 4.51 -14.15
CA GLY A 199 -8.25 3.83 -15.24
C GLY A 199 -8.62 2.35 -15.39
N LEU A 200 -9.74 1.89 -14.83
CA LEU A 200 -10.16 0.50 -15.02
C LEU A 200 -10.86 0.31 -16.36
N PRO A 201 -10.73 -0.89 -16.97
CA PRO A 201 -11.59 -1.33 -18.05
C PRO A 201 -13.08 -1.25 -17.67
N SER A 202 -13.93 -0.76 -18.58
CA SER A 202 -15.37 -0.56 -18.32
C SER A 202 -16.07 -1.84 -17.84
N GLY A 203 -15.64 -3.01 -18.34
CA GLY A 203 -16.14 -4.33 -17.92
C GLY A 203 -15.83 -4.73 -16.47
N LEU A 204 -14.95 -4.02 -15.75
CA LEU A 204 -14.63 -4.28 -14.34
C LEU A 204 -15.44 -3.41 -13.37
N TYR A 205 -16.12 -2.38 -13.87
CA TYR A 205 -17.10 -1.63 -13.07
C TYR A 205 -18.44 -2.35 -13.03
N ASN A 206 -19.19 -2.12 -11.97
CA ASN A 206 -20.58 -2.54 -11.90
C ASN A 206 -21.42 -1.64 -12.84
N PRO A 207 -22.10 -2.20 -13.85
CA PRO A 207 -22.82 -1.41 -14.85
C PRO A 207 -23.96 -0.59 -14.22
N LYS A 208 -24.63 -1.13 -13.19
CA LYS A 208 -25.69 -0.40 -12.47
C LYS A 208 -25.13 0.80 -11.72
N TRP A 209 -23.97 0.63 -11.08
CA TRP A 209 -23.33 1.71 -10.34
C TRP A 209 -22.80 2.78 -11.31
N LEU A 210 -22.14 2.37 -12.40
CA LEU A 210 -21.58 3.29 -13.39
C LEU A 210 -22.67 4.10 -14.11
N GLY A 211 -23.82 3.48 -14.38
CA GLY A 211 -25.00 4.13 -14.94
C GLY A 211 -25.57 5.26 -14.08
N LEU A 212 -25.37 5.21 -12.76
CA LEU A 212 -25.85 6.21 -11.80
C LEU A 212 -24.84 7.34 -11.53
N GLN A 213 -23.63 7.28 -12.08
CA GLN A 213 -22.60 8.29 -11.85
C GLN A 213 -22.79 9.52 -12.72
N THR A 214 -22.40 10.69 -12.20
CA THR A 214 -22.36 11.95 -12.95
C THR A 214 -21.22 11.97 -13.96
N ASP A 215 -21.31 12.84 -14.96
CA ASP A 215 -20.27 12.98 -15.99
C ASP A 215 -18.91 13.39 -15.39
N ALA A 216 -18.92 14.26 -14.37
CA ALA A 216 -17.69 14.64 -13.66
C ALA A 216 -17.00 13.45 -12.97
N ILE A 217 -17.77 12.51 -12.40
CA ILE A 217 -17.20 11.28 -11.82
C ILE A 217 -16.65 10.39 -12.93
N ARG A 218 -17.36 10.26 -14.04
CA ARG A 218 -16.92 9.44 -15.18
C ARG A 218 -15.63 9.96 -15.80
N GLU A 219 -15.50 11.28 -15.94
CA GLU A 219 -14.28 11.95 -16.40
C GLU A 219 -13.12 11.69 -15.43
N TYR A 220 -13.34 11.87 -14.12
CA TYR A 220 -12.35 11.57 -13.09
C TYR A 220 -11.88 10.10 -13.11
N LEU A 221 -12.77 9.17 -13.47
CA LEU A 221 -12.45 7.75 -13.51
C LEU A 221 -11.56 7.36 -14.69
N GLU A 222 -11.43 8.20 -15.73
CA GLU A 222 -10.61 7.91 -16.92
C GLU A 222 -10.84 6.49 -17.46
N ILE A 223 -12.11 6.11 -17.62
CA ILE A 223 -12.52 4.73 -17.90
C ILE A 223 -11.94 4.27 -19.24
N ILE A 224 -11.31 3.10 -19.23
CA ILE A 224 -10.80 2.47 -20.45
C ILE A 224 -11.94 1.65 -21.06
N GLU A 225 -12.42 2.07 -22.24
CA GLU A 225 -13.47 1.31 -22.92
C GLU A 225 -12.98 -0.09 -23.32
N SER A 226 -13.66 -1.12 -22.84
CA SER A 226 -13.30 -2.52 -23.08
C SER A 226 -14.53 -3.39 -23.29
N GLY A 227 -14.36 -4.52 -23.97
CA GLY A 227 -15.39 -5.56 -24.03
C GLY A 227 -15.71 -6.16 -22.65
N PRO A 228 -16.77 -7.00 -22.57
CA PRO A 228 -17.12 -7.69 -21.35
C PRO A 228 -15.97 -8.59 -20.90
N TYR A 229 -15.64 -8.54 -19.60
CA TYR A 229 -14.62 -9.40 -19.02
C TYR A 229 -15.23 -10.76 -18.65
N ASP A 230 -14.57 -11.86 -19.02
CA ASP A 230 -14.96 -13.20 -18.61
C ASP A 230 -14.42 -13.53 -17.20
N PHE A 231 -15.33 -13.53 -16.22
CA PHE A 231 -15.04 -13.85 -14.82
C PHE A 231 -15.15 -15.34 -14.49
N SER A 232 -15.41 -16.21 -15.48
CA SER A 232 -15.63 -17.64 -15.24
C SER A 232 -14.35 -18.38 -14.86
N HIS A 233 -14.52 -19.41 -14.03
CA HIS A 233 -13.50 -20.42 -13.75
C HIS A 233 -14.02 -21.76 -14.29
N PRO A 234 -13.13 -22.69 -14.68
CA PRO A 234 -13.55 -24.07 -14.96
C PRO A 234 -14.13 -24.70 -13.70
N ALA A 235 -15.21 -25.48 -13.83
CA ALA A 235 -15.98 -26.04 -12.70
C ALA A 235 -15.11 -26.76 -11.65
N GLU A 236 -14.01 -27.39 -12.06
CA GLU A 236 -13.02 -28.06 -11.20
C GLU A 236 -12.33 -27.15 -10.16
N ILE A 237 -12.53 -25.83 -10.23
CA ILE A 237 -11.92 -24.83 -9.33
C ILE A 237 -12.92 -24.32 -8.28
N ASP A 238 -14.22 -24.50 -8.51
CA ASP A 238 -15.28 -24.00 -7.63
C ASP A 238 -15.73 -25.04 -6.58
N GLU A 239 -15.18 -26.26 -6.60
CA GLU A 239 -15.29 -27.31 -5.55
C GLU A 239 -14.24 -27.16 -4.45
#